data_AF-A0A925MA40-F1
#
_entry.id   AF-A0A925MA40-F1
#
_cell.length_a   1.000
_cell.length_b   1.000
_cell.length_c   1.000
_cell.angle_alpha   90.00
_cell.angle_beta   90.00
_cell.angle_gamma   90.00
#
_symmetry.space_group_name_H-M   'P 1'
#
loop_
_entity.id
_entity.type
_entity.pdbx_description
1 polymer ?
#
loop_
_entity_poly.entity_id
_entity_poly.type
_entity_poly.pdbx_seq_one_letter_code
_entity_poly.pdbx_strand_id
1 'polypeptide(L)'
;MPATRYLRLFAVQLRISVASAMAYRANFVIEGVMSLVWMAITLVPLIVVYQDRETVAGWPASSAMVVMAYFFGVRGVLEGMISPSLVDLVEKIRQGSFDYVLLKPVDAQVMISASRYEPWKVFDILGALALVIYAFVLRGAPPAPADVALGVVLFGTGVAAAY
;
A
#
# COMPACT_ATOMS: atom_id res chain seq x y z
N MET A 1 -25.82 13.64 -8.49
CA MET A 1 -25.87 12.17 -8.68
C MET A 1 -24.61 11.58 -8.06
N PRO A 2 -24.70 10.51 -7.25
CA PRO A 2 -24.33 10.66 -5.85
C PRO A 2 -22.95 10.07 -5.56
N ALA A 3 -21.93 10.93 -5.51
CA ALA A 3 -20.61 10.60 -4.94
C ALA A 3 -20.74 9.92 -3.55
N THR A 4 -21.75 10.33 -2.77
CA THR A 4 -22.11 9.71 -1.49
C THR A 4 -22.56 8.24 -1.61
N ARG A 5 -23.21 7.83 -2.70
CA ARG A 5 -23.60 6.43 -2.94
C ARG A 5 -22.39 5.56 -3.30
N TYR A 6 -21.49 6.07 -4.12
CA TYR A 6 -20.24 5.39 -4.46
C TYR A 6 -19.34 5.24 -3.24
N LEU A 7 -19.13 6.30 -2.46
CA LEU A 7 -18.38 6.25 -1.19
C LEU A 7 -19.00 5.27 -0.19
N ARG A 8 -20.34 5.19 -0.13
CA ARG A 8 -21.03 4.22 0.72
C ARG A 8 -20.82 2.78 0.25
N LEU A 9 -20.80 2.52 -1.06
CA LEU A 9 -20.47 1.21 -1.62
C LEU A 9 -19.03 0.80 -1.28
N PHE A 10 -18.07 1.71 -1.48
CA PHE A 10 -16.67 1.54 -1.07
C PHE A 10 -16.56 1.20 0.42
N ALA A 11 -17.23 1.96 1.28
CA ALA A 11 -17.19 1.74 2.73
C ALA A 11 -17.82 0.40 3.14
N VAL A 12 -18.92 -0.03 2.50
CA VAL A 12 -19.56 -1.32 2.76
C VAL A 12 -18.64 -2.46 2.33
N GLN A 13 -18.03 -2.38 1.15
CA GLN A 13 -17.13 -3.40 0.64
C GLN A 13 -15.86 -3.51 1.50
N LEU A 14 -15.28 -2.37 1.89
CA LEU A 14 -14.18 -2.30 2.86
C LEU A 14 -14.58 -2.97 4.19
N ARG A 15 -15.77 -2.67 4.71
CA ARG A 15 -16.27 -3.27 5.96
C ARG A 15 -16.45 -4.78 5.85
N ILE A 16 -16.92 -5.29 4.71
CA ILE A 16 -17.03 -6.73 4.45
C ILE A 16 -15.64 -7.38 4.40
N SER A 17 -14.69 -6.80 3.65
CA SER A 17 -13.32 -7.31 3.57
C SER A 17 -12.62 -7.31 4.93
N VAL A 18 -12.78 -6.24 5.71
CA VAL A 18 -12.24 -6.14 7.07
C VAL A 18 -12.90 -7.17 8.00
N ALA A 19 -14.23 -7.32 7.97
CA ALA A 19 -14.94 -8.30 8.78
C ALA A 19 -14.52 -9.74 8.43
N SER A 20 -14.37 -10.04 7.14
CA SER A 20 -13.89 -11.34 6.67
C SER A 20 -12.45 -11.62 7.10
N ALA A 21 -11.56 -10.60 7.04
CA ALA A 21 -10.18 -10.75 7.48
C ALA A 21 -10.08 -10.95 9.00
N MET A 22 -10.90 -10.24 9.78
CA MET A 22 -10.95 -10.38 11.24
C MET A 22 -11.55 -11.71 11.70
N ALA A 23 -12.47 -12.31 10.92
CA ALA A 23 -13.00 -13.64 11.19
C ALA A 23 -11.90 -14.71 11.24
N TYR A 24 -10.87 -14.56 10.39
CA TYR A 24 -9.67 -15.39 10.38
C TYR A 24 -8.47 -14.66 10.99
N ARG A 25 -8.61 -14.23 12.26
CA ARG A 25 -7.57 -13.52 13.03
C ARG A 25 -6.16 -14.13 12.92
N ALA A 26 -6.04 -15.45 12.85
CA ALA A 26 -4.75 -16.13 12.69
C ALA A 26 -4.11 -15.81 11.32
N ASN A 27 -4.90 -15.88 10.25
CA ASN A 27 -4.43 -15.52 8.91
C ASN A 27 -4.01 -14.05 8.86
N PHE A 28 -4.81 -13.14 9.44
CA PHE A 28 -4.48 -11.72 9.51
C PHE A 28 -3.13 -11.46 10.19
N VAL A 29 -2.87 -12.11 11.33
CA VAL A 29 -1.60 -11.97 12.06
C VAL A 29 -0.44 -12.58 11.27
N ILE A 30 -0.63 -13.77 10.68
CA ILE A 30 0.41 -14.43 9.87
C ILE A 30 0.79 -13.55 8.67
N GLU A 31 -0.19 -13.06 7.91
CA GLU A 31 0.06 -12.18 6.76
C GLU A 31 0.75 -10.88 7.17
N GLY A 32 0.35 -10.30 8.31
CA GLY A 32 0.99 -9.11 8.86
C GLY A 32 2.46 -9.35 9.25
N VAL A 33 2.74 -10.45 9.94
CA VAL A 33 4.12 -10.83 10.30
C VAL A 33 4.94 -11.10 9.05
N MET A 34 4.39 -11.81 8.07
CA MET A 34 5.06 -12.09 6.80
C MET A 34 5.39 -10.80 6.04
N SER A 35 4.47 -9.83 6.01
CA SER A 35 4.71 -8.50 5.44
C SER A 35 5.93 -7.82 6.10
N LEU A 36 5.99 -7.81 7.43
CA LEU A 36 7.14 -7.22 8.16
C LEU A 36 8.45 -7.98 7.91
N VAL A 37 8.41 -9.32 7.86
CA VAL A 37 9.58 -10.16 7.52
C VAL A 37 10.09 -9.84 6.12
N TRP A 38 9.18 -9.75 5.13
CA TRP A 38 9.55 -9.36 3.76
C TRP A 38 10.14 -7.96 3.70
N MET A 39 9.59 -7.01 4.46
CA MET A 39 10.14 -5.66 4.56
C MET A 39 11.57 -5.69 5.12
N ALA A 40 11.80 -6.44 6.20
CA ALA A 40 13.12 -6.60 6.80
C ALA A 40 14.13 -7.22 5.83
N ILE A 41 13.75 -8.31 5.14
CA ILE A 41 14.59 -8.96 4.12
C ILE A 41 14.95 -7.97 3.00
N THR A 42 13.97 -7.18 2.55
CA THR A 42 14.17 -6.19 1.47
C THR A 42 15.13 -5.08 1.89
N LEU A 43 15.25 -4.79 3.19
CA LEU A 43 16.20 -3.82 3.73
C LEU A 43 17.61 -4.38 3.96
N VAL A 44 17.81 -5.70 3.99
CA VAL A 44 19.13 -6.31 4.23
C VAL A 44 20.19 -5.81 3.24
N PRO A 45 19.96 -5.76 1.91
CA PRO A 45 20.95 -5.23 0.99
C PRO A 45 21.35 -3.79 1.28
N LEU A 46 20.39 -2.96 1.71
CA LEU A 46 20.65 -1.58 2.10
C LEU A 46 21.58 -1.53 3.32
N ILE A 47 21.29 -2.33 4.34
CA ILE A 47 22.11 -2.40 5.56
C ILE A 47 23.55 -2.84 5.22
N VAL A 48 23.70 -3.88 4.41
CA VAL A 48 25.02 -4.40 4.01
C VAL A 48 25.82 -3.36 3.24
N VAL A 49 25.19 -2.63 2.32
CA VAL A 49 25.89 -1.62 1.50
C VAL A 49 26.38 -0.43 2.33
N TYR A 50 25.63 -0.01 3.35
CA TYR A 50 25.96 1.13 4.20
C TYR A 50 26.75 0.75 5.48
N GLN A 51 27.12 -0.53 5.66
CA GLN A 51 27.96 -0.95 6.79
C GLN A 51 29.36 -0.33 6.75
N ASP A 52 30.01 -0.39 5.58
CA ASP A 52 31.40 0.08 5.40
C ASP A 52 31.48 1.45 4.70
N ARG A 53 30.33 2.09 4.43
CA ARG A 53 30.26 3.34 3.67
C ARG A 53 29.26 4.30 4.29
N GLU A 54 29.73 5.50 4.61
CA GLU A 54 28.87 6.58 5.08
C GLU A 54 27.92 7.08 3.97
N THR A 55 28.39 7.08 2.72
CA THR A 55 27.60 7.49 1.56
C THR A 55 27.82 6.58 0.36
N VAL A 56 26.79 6.45 -0.47
CA VAL A 56 26.84 5.76 -1.76
C VAL A 56 26.42 6.75 -2.83
N ALA A 57 27.32 7.06 -3.77
CA ALA A 57 27.07 8.07 -4.80
C ALA A 57 26.58 9.43 -4.23
N GLY A 58 27.08 9.82 -3.05
CA GLY A 58 26.68 11.05 -2.35
C GLY A 58 25.37 10.96 -1.56
N TRP A 59 24.68 9.82 -1.57
CA TRP A 59 23.48 9.60 -0.77
C TRP A 59 23.84 8.99 0.58
N PRO A 60 23.40 9.58 1.70
CA PRO A 60 23.53 8.96 3.01
C PRO A 60 22.47 7.87 3.18
N ALA A 61 22.71 6.95 4.14
CA ALA A 61 21.80 5.86 4.46
C ALA A 61 20.36 6.34 4.75
N SER A 62 20.22 7.48 5.46
CA SER A 62 18.92 8.07 5.78
C SER A 62 18.10 8.43 4.54
N SER A 63 18.71 9.03 3.52
CA SER A 63 18.02 9.36 2.27
C SER A 63 17.57 8.11 1.53
N ALA A 64 18.39 7.05 1.52
CA ALA A 64 18.03 5.79 0.88
C ALA A 64 16.91 5.06 1.64
N MET A 65 16.91 5.11 2.98
CA MET A 65 15.81 4.58 3.81
C MET A 65 14.48 5.27 3.54
N VAL A 66 14.47 6.59 3.30
CA VAL A 66 13.25 7.33 2.91
C VAL A 66 12.72 6.80 1.58
N VAL A 67 13.58 6.57 0.58
CA VAL A 67 13.16 6.00 -0.71
C VAL A 67 12.55 4.61 -0.51
N MET A 68 13.17 3.75 0.30
CA MET A 68 12.61 2.42 0.61
C MET A 68 11.26 2.51 1.31
N ALA A 69 11.08 3.49 2.20
CA ALA A 69 9.80 3.70 2.86
C ALA A 69 8.71 4.15 1.87
N TYR A 70 9.04 5.01 0.90
CA TYR A 70 8.11 5.34 -0.19
C TYR A 70 7.74 4.11 -1.00
N PHE A 71 8.72 3.29 -1.36
CA PHE A 71 8.49 2.04 -2.06
C PHE A 71 7.53 1.12 -1.30
N PHE A 72 7.75 0.89 -0.01
CA PHE A 72 6.85 0.06 0.82
C PHE A 72 5.46 0.68 0.95
N GLY A 73 5.35 2.00 1.10
CA GLY A 73 4.07 2.68 1.17
C GLY A 73 3.27 2.53 -0.12
N VAL A 74 3.88 2.81 -1.28
CA VAL A 74 3.22 2.66 -2.59
C VAL A 74 2.82 1.21 -2.81
N ARG A 75 3.72 0.27 -2.53
CA ARG A 75 3.45 -1.17 -2.62
C ARG A 75 2.28 -1.59 -1.73
N GLY A 76 2.22 -1.12 -0.48
CA GLY A 76 1.13 -1.43 0.45
C GLY A 76 -0.22 -0.91 -0.05
N VAL A 77 -0.25 0.27 -0.68
CA VAL A 77 -1.48 0.79 -1.31
C VAL A 77 -1.89 -0.05 -2.52
N LEU A 78 -0.96 -0.33 -3.42
CA LEU A 78 -1.22 -1.10 -4.63
C LEU A 78 -1.70 -2.52 -4.29
N GLU A 79 -0.94 -3.25 -3.48
CA GLU A 79 -1.25 -4.62 -3.09
C GLU A 79 -2.45 -4.69 -2.14
N GLY A 80 -2.72 -3.65 -1.36
CA GLY A 80 -3.84 -3.62 -0.41
C GLY A 80 -5.18 -3.25 -1.03
N MET A 81 -5.18 -2.40 -2.06
CA MET A 81 -6.41 -1.77 -2.57
C MET A 81 -6.66 -1.97 -4.06
N ILE A 82 -5.61 -2.12 -4.88
CA ILE A 82 -5.72 -2.11 -6.35
C ILE A 82 -5.55 -3.51 -6.92
N SER A 83 -4.41 -4.15 -6.66
CA SER A 83 -4.07 -5.48 -7.20
C SER A 83 -5.12 -6.56 -6.88
N PRO A 84 -5.68 -6.65 -5.65
CA PRO A 84 -6.67 -7.69 -5.33
C PRO A 84 -7.94 -7.57 -6.18
N SER A 85 -8.38 -6.34 -6.43
CA SER A 85 -9.54 -6.02 -7.27
C SER A 85 -9.27 -6.34 -8.75
N LEU A 86 -8.06 -6.08 -9.24
CA LEU A 86 -7.64 -6.44 -10.60
C LEU A 86 -7.59 -7.96 -10.81
N VAL A 87 -7.07 -8.70 -9.83
CA VAL A 87 -7.06 -10.18 -9.88
C VAL A 87 -8.48 -10.73 -9.89
N ASP A 88 -9.37 -10.19 -9.04
CA ASP A 88 -10.79 -10.58 -9.02
C ASP A 88 -11.51 -10.26 -10.35
N LEU A 89 -11.18 -9.13 -11.00
CA LEU A 89 -11.68 -8.80 -12.33
C LEU A 89 -11.28 -9.84 -13.36
N VAL A 90 -9.98 -10.14 -13.45
CA VAL A 90 -9.45 -11.11 -14.42
C VAL A 90 -10.10 -12.48 -14.22
N GLU A 91 -10.30 -12.88 -12.97
CA GLU A 91 -10.97 -14.14 -12.64
C GLU A 91 -12.44 -14.15 -13.08
N LYS A 92 -13.19 -13.06 -12.87
CA LYS A 92 -14.58 -12.93 -13.34
C LYS A 92 -14.69 -12.98 -14.86
N ILE A 93 -13.73 -12.37 -15.57
CA ILE A 93 -13.67 -12.43 -17.04
C ILE A 93 -13.40 -13.87 -17.48
N ARG A 94 -12.41 -14.53 -16.87
CA ARG A 94 -12.05 -15.93 -17.18
C ARG A 94 -13.22 -16.90 -16.98
N GLN A 95 -14.04 -16.67 -15.96
CA GLN A 95 -15.20 -17.50 -15.64
C GLN A 95 -16.48 -17.11 -16.40
N GLY A 96 -16.46 -16.03 -17.21
CA GLY A 96 -17.66 -15.50 -17.88
C GLY A 96 -18.69 -14.90 -16.91
N SER A 97 -18.34 -14.70 -15.64
CA SER A 97 -19.23 -14.12 -14.63
C SER A 97 -19.20 -12.59 -14.59
N PHE A 98 -18.35 -11.98 -15.41
CA PHE A 98 -18.25 -10.53 -15.55
C PHE A 98 -19.54 -9.89 -16.10
N ASP A 99 -20.29 -10.61 -16.94
CA ASP A 99 -21.56 -10.12 -17.50
C ASP A 99 -22.58 -9.81 -16.39
N TYR A 100 -22.58 -10.56 -15.29
CA TYR A 100 -23.42 -10.26 -14.12
C TYR A 100 -23.03 -8.96 -13.40
N VAL A 101 -21.78 -8.51 -13.53
CA VAL A 101 -21.34 -7.20 -13.01
C VAL A 101 -21.89 -6.09 -13.90
N LEU A 102 -21.84 -6.26 -15.23
CA LEU A 102 -22.32 -5.27 -16.19
C LEU A 102 -23.85 -5.07 -16.15
N LEU A 103 -24.61 -6.09 -15.77
CA LEU A 103 -26.07 -6.00 -15.62
C LEU A 103 -26.52 -5.20 -14.39
N LYS A 104 -25.62 -4.90 -13.45
CA LYS A 104 -25.98 -4.13 -12.25
C LYS A 104 -26.16 -2.65 -12.59
N PRO A 105 -27.16 -1.95 -12.03
CA PRO A 105 -27.42 -0.54 -12.31
C PRO A 105 -26.46 0.37 -11.52
N VAL A 106 -25.17 0.09 -11.60
CA VAL A 106 -24.06 0.82 -10.98
C VAL A 106 -22.88 0.75 -11.93
N ASP A 107 -22.07 1.81 -11.96
CA ASP A 107 -20.84 1.85 -12.75
C ASP A 107 -19.94 0.64 -12.45
N ALA A 108 -19.66 -0.15 -13.48
CA ALA A 108 -18.86 -1.37 -13.37
C ALA A 108 -17.43 -1.07 -12.92
N GLN A 109 -16.82 0.03 -13.39
CA GLN A 109 -15.45 0.40 -13.03
C GLN A 109 -15.31 0.66 -11.53
N VAL A 110 -16.29 1.36 -10.95
CA VAL A 110 -16.31 1.61 -9.51
C VAL A 110 -16.55 0.32 -8.72
N MET A 111 -17.45 -0.54 -9.20
CA MET A 111 -17.76 -1.80 -8.52
C MET A 111 -16.59 -2.78 -8.52
N ILE A 112 -15.80 -2.80 -9.61
CA ILE A 112 -14.63 -3.65 -9.76
C ILE A 112 -13.46 -3.11 -8.93
N SER A 113 -13.17 -1.81 -9.02
CA SER A 113 -12.04 -1.20 -8.30
C SER A 113 -12.19 -1.34 -6.78
N ALA A 114 -13.43 -1.41 -6.28
CA ALA A 114 -13.73 -1.60 -4.88
C ALA A 114 -13.84 -3.06 -4.44
N SER A 115 -13.74 -4.05 -5.35
CA SER A 115 -14.29 -5.38 -5.09
C SER A 115 -13.58 -6.15 -3.98
N ARG A 116 -12.27 -5.94 -3.82
CA ARG A 116 -11.46 -6.68 -2.85
C ARG A 116 -10.40 -5.80 -2.21
N TYR A 117 -10.30 -5.91 -0.88
CA TYR A 117 -9.25 -5.27 -0.09
C TYR A 117 -8.49 -6.32 0.70
N GLU A 118 -7.20 -6.07 0.95
CA GLU A 118 -6.33 -6.89 1.79
C GLU A 118 -5.92 -6.11 3.05
N PRO A 119 -6.65 -6.26 4.17
CA PRO A 119 -6.47 -5.41 5.35
C PRO A 119 -5.10 -5.55 6.02
N TRP A 120 -4.42 -6.69 5.87
CA TRP A 120 -3.08 -6.93 6.43
C TRP A 120 -2.01 -6.04 5.78
N LYS A 121 -2.26 -5.48 4.59
CA LYS A 121 -1.34 -4.53 3.95
C LYS A 121 -1.19 -3.22 4.72
N VAL A 122 -2.01 -3.00 5.75
CA VAL A 122 -1.77 -1.93 6.74
C VAL A 122 -0.40 -2.06 7.42
N PHE A 123 0.13 -3.27 7.59
CA PHE A 123 1.46 -3.49 8.19
C PHE A 123 2.58 -2.95 7.29
N ASP A 124 2.44 -3.03 5.96
CA ASP A 124 3.39 -2.43 5.01
C ASP A 124 3.38 -0.89 5.15
N ILE A 125 2.19 -0.27 5.29
CA ILE A 125 2.07 1.19 5.47
C ILE A 125 2.63 1.65 6.82
N LEU A 126 2.34 0.92 7.90
CA LEU A 126 2.87 1.21 9.23
C LEU A 126 4.39 1.03 9.26
N GLY A 127 4.90 -0.02 8.61
CA GLY A 127 6.33 -0.27 8.46
C GLY A 127 7.04 0.84 7.67
N ALA A 128 6.44 1.30 6.58
CA ALA A 128 6.92 2.46 5.82
C ALA A 128 6.99 3.72 6.68
N LEU A 129 5.92 4.04 7.42
CA LEU A 129 5.90 5.20 8.32
C LEU A 129 6.98 5.10 9.40
N ALA A 130 7.12 3.95 10.03
CA ALA A 130 8.16 3.71 11.02
C ALA A 130 9.57 3.90 10.42
N LEU A 131 9.79 3.43 9.19
CA LEU A 131 11.07 3.57 8.49
C LEU A 131 11.38 5.03 8.13
N VAL A 132 10.38 5.82 7.68
CA VAL A 132 10.55 7.27 7.45
C VAL A 132 10.94 7.97 8.75
N ILE A 133 10.22 7.71 9.84
CA ILE A 133 10.49 8.32 11.15
C ILE A 133 11.92 7.97 11.59
N TYR A 134 12.29 6.70 11.50
CA TYR A 134 13.63 6.22 11.84
C TYR A 134 14.71 6.92 11.01
N ALA A 135 14.51 7.07 9.70
CA ALA A 135 15.45 7.75 8.82
C ALA A 135 15.68 9.23 9.21
N PHE A 136 14.63 9.95 9.61
CA PHE A 136 14.74 11.33 10.06
C PHE A 136 15.36 11.47 11.45
N VAL A 137 15.07 10.54 12.37
CA VAL A 137 15.74 10.47 13.68
C VAL A 137 17.23 10.24 13.49
N LEU A 138 17.62 9.32 12.60
CA LEU A 138 19.03 9.07 12.27
C LEU A 138 19.71 10.30 11.65
N ARG A 139 18.97 11.09 10.87
CA ARG A 139 19.47 12.35 10.28
C ARG A 139 19.62 13.47 11.31
N GLY A 140 19.03 13.35 12.50
CA GLY A 140 19.10 14.36 13.57
C GLY A 140 18.32 15.66 13.29
N ALA A 141 17.56 15.72 12.19
CA ALA A 141 16.80 16.91 11.79
C ALA A 141 15.45 16.51 11.18
N PRO A 142 14.32 17.03 11.71
CA PRO A 142 13.01 16.78 11.12
C PRO A 142 12.93 17.35 9.70
N PRO A 143 12.06 16.80 8.84
CA PRO A 143 11.82 17.36 7.51
C PRO A 143 11.18 18.75 7.63
N ALA A 144 11.47 19.63 6.68
CA ALA A 144 10.74 20.88 6.59
C ALA A 144 9.26 20.58 6.23
N PRO A 145 8.28 21.39 6.68
CA PRO A 145 6.88 21.17 6.33
C PRO A 145 6.64 21.14 4.81
N ALA A 146 7.42 21.91 4.05
CA ALA A 146 7.39 21.89 2.59
C ALA A 146 7.82 20.54 1.99
N ASP A 147 8.86 19.91 2.54
CA ASP A 147 9.34 18.60 2.08
C ASP A 147 8.32 17.50 2.37
N VAL A 148 7.62 17.61 3.50
CA VAL A 148 6.53 16.69 3.85
C VAL A 148 5.38 16.85 2.86
N ALA A 149 4.97 18.08 2.57
CA ALA A 149 3.89 18.34 1.62
C ALA A 149 4.26 17.84 0.21
N LEU A 150 5.46 18.15 -0.26
CA LEU A 150 5.98 17.67 -1.55
C LEU A 150 6.05 16.14 -1.57
N GLY A 151 6.49 15.54 -0.47
CA GLY A 151 6.52 14.10 -0.30
C GLY A 151 5.14 13.45 -0.43
N VAL A 152 4.13 13.98 0.26
CA VAL A 152 2.74 13.50 0.17
C VAL A 152 2.20 13.65 -1.25
N VAL A 153 2.51 14.76 -1.93
CA VAL A 153 2.13 14.97 -3.33
C VAL A 153 2.80 13.94 -4.22
N LEU A 154 4.11 13.73 -4.09
CA LEU A 154 4.86 12.74 -4.87
C LEU A 154 4.33 11.32 -4.63
N PHE A 155 4.04 10.97 -3.38
CA PHE A 155 3.42 9.69 -3.03
C PHE A 155 2.09 9.52 -3.74
N GLY A 156 1.21 10.52 -3.66
CA GLY A 156 -0.09 10.51 -4.33
C GLY A 156 0.04 10.39 -5.85
N THR A 157 0.96 11.14 -6.47
CA THR A 157 1.22 11.04 -7.91
C THR A 157 1.82 9.70 -8.31
N GLY A 158 2.69 9.12 -7.48
CA GLY A 158 3.29 7.81 -7.73
C GLY A 158 2.25 6.69 -7.68
N VAL A 159 1.34 6.73 -6.70
CA VAL A 159 0.20 5.81 -6.64
C VAL A 159 -0.71 5.99 -7.86
N ALA A 160 -1.01 7.24 -8.24
CA ALA A 160 -1.85 7.53 -9.39
C ALA A 160 -1.22 7.08 -10.72
N ALA A 161 0.10 7.18 -10.87
CA ALA A 161 0.82 6.73 -12.06
C ALA A 161 0.95 5.20 -12.15
N ALA A 162 0.84 4.51 -11.01
CA ALA A 162 0.90 3.05 -10.94
C ALA A 162 -0.47 2.37 -11.08
N TYR A 163 -1.56 3.14 -11.06
CA TYR A 163 -2.91 2.71 -11.39
C TYR A 163 -3.17 2.83 -12.90
#